data_AF-A0A9N9XH58-F1
#
_entry.id   AF-A0A9N9XH58-F1
#
_cell.length_a   1.000
_cell.length_b   1.000
_cell.length_c   1.000
_cell.angle_alpha   90.00
_cell.angle_beta   90.00
_cell.angle_gamma   90.00
#
_symmetry.space_group_name_H-M   'P 1'
#
loop_
_entity.id
_entity.type
_entity.pdbx_description
1 polymer ?
#
loop_
_entity_poly.entity_id
_entity_poly.type
_entity_poly.pdbx_seq_one_letter_code
_entity_poly.pdbx_strand_id
1 'polypeptide(L)'
;MSEYLPFGGFKWIEDVTKFGITSKSTNPSEDYIDIMSIPNGAKEGYFFQVDLEYPRELHDKHRDFLFVAEHLIPPGSKLPKLLPTLFNKSKYIIHYRNLKQALSN
;
A
#
# COMPACT_ATOMS: atom_id res chain seq x y z
N MET A 1 20.89 -4.39 -6.31
CA MET A 1 19.60 -3.79 -6.67
C MET A 1 19.88 -2.47 -7.37
N SER A 2 19.50 -2.32 -8.64
CA SER A 2 19.81 -1.18 -9.51
C SER A 2 18.56 -0.72 -10.24
N GLU A 3 17.52 -0.36 -9.48
CA GLU A 3 16.27 0.12 -10.04
C GLU A 3 16.15 1.64 -9.94
N TYR A 4 15.34 2.21 -10.83
CA TYR A 4 15.10 3.65 -10.89
C TYR A 4 14.34 4.14 -9.65
N LEU A 5 14.83 5.23 -9.07
CA LEU A 5 14.12 5.97 -8.02
C LEU A 5 13.18 7.00 -8.68
N PRO A 6 11.98 7.22 -8.11
CA PRO A 6 11.10 8.28 -8.60
C PRO A 6 11.79 9.64 -8.43
N PHE A 7 11.85 10.43 -9.49
CA PHE A 7 12.48 11.75 -9.49
C PHE A 7 11.48 12.81 -9.98
N GLY A 8 11.02 13.66 -9.08
CA GLY A 8 10.12 14.79 -9.40
C GLY A 8 8.79 14.39 -10.06
N GLY A 9 8.05 15.40 -10.53
CA GLY A 9 6.82 15.20 -11.32
C GLY A 9 5.61 14.68 -10.56
N PHE A 10 5.64 14.65 -9.22
CA PHE A 10 4.53 14.20 -8.40
C PHE A 10 3.29 15.09 -8.61
N LYS A 11 2.16 14.43 -8.91
CA LYS A 11 0.86 15.08 -9.08
C LYS A 11 -0.18 14.35 -8.24
N TRP A 12 -1.03 15.12 -7.57
CA TRP A 12 -2.21 14.58 -6.94
C TRP A 12 -3.22 14.19 -8.02
N ILE A 13 -3.80 13.00 -7.87
CA ILE A 13 -4.88 12.53 -8.74
C ILE A 13 -6.14 12.50 -7.88
N GLU A 14 -7.11 13.35 -8.20
CA GLU A 14 -8.37 13.44 -7.47
C GLU A 14 -9.36 12.34 -7.85
N ASP A 15 -9.28 11.86 -9.09
CA ASP A 15 -10.15 10.80 -9.59
C ASP A 15 -9.67 9.42 -9.13
N VAL A 16 -10.02 9.09 -7.89
CA VAL A 16 -9.71 7.81 -7.25
C VAL A 16 -10.49 6.65 -7.87
N THR A 17 -11.60 6.92 -8.57
CA THR A 17 -12.46 5.87 -9.14
C THR A 17 -11.81 5.16 -10.33
N LYS A 18 -10.78 5.79 -10.93
CA LYS A 18 -9.97 5.21 -11.99
C LYS A 18 -9.10 4.05 -11.52
N PHE A 19 -8.82 3.93 -10.22
CA PHE A 19 -7.92 2.90 -9.70
C PHE A 19 -8.66 1.88 -8.86
N GLY A 20 -8.27 0.62 -8.96
CA GLY A 20 -8.73 -0.38 -7.99
C GLY A 20 -8.10 -1.75 -8.20
N ILE A 21 -8.67 -2.73 -7.52
CA ILE A 21 -8.30 -4.14 -7.69
C ILE A 21 -9.46 -4.81 -8.41
N THR A 22 -9.19 -5.38 -9.58
CA THR A 22 -10.22 -5.99 -10.45
C THR A 22 -11.06 -7.03 -9.72
N SER A 23 -10.46 -7.82 -8.82
CA SER A 23 -11.18 -8.82 -8.02
C SER A 23 -12.18 -8.23 -7.02
N LYS A 24 -12.15 -6.93 -6.75
CA LYS A 24 -13.02 -6.23 -5.80
C LYS A 24 -13.93 -5.16 -6.45
N SER A 25 -13.79 -4.91 -7.76
CA SER A 25 -14.56 -3.89 -8.46
C SER A 25 -15.68 -4.52 -9.29
N THR A 26 -16.93 -4.13 -9.01
CA THR A 26 -18.13 -4.74 -9.62
C THR A 26 -18.49 -4.12 -10.97
N ASN A 27 -18.00 -2.92 -11.32
CA ASN A 27 -18.23 -2.27 -12.62
C ASN A 27 -17.07 -1.31 -12.95
N PRO A 28 -16.03 -1.72 -13.71
CA PRO A 28 -14.94 -0.84 -14.10
C PRO A 28 -15.38 0.19 -15.15
N SER A 29 -14.94 1.44 -15.01
CA SER A 29 -15.02 2.46 -16.06
C SER A 29 -14.08 2.12 -17.22
N GLU A 30 -14.29 2.71 -18.39
CA GLU A 30 -13.43 2.47 -19.58
C GLU A 30 -11.95 2.81 -19.33
N ASP A 31 -11.68 3.75 -18.42
CA ASP A 31 -10.32 4.18 -18.01
C ASP A 31 -9.80 3.48 -16.74
N TYR A 32 -10.38 2.34 -16.34
CA TYR A 32 -10.02 1.67 -15.10
C TYR A 32 -8.62 1.04 -15.13
N ILE A 33 -7.79 1.39 -14.15
CA ILE A 33 -6.44 0.89 -13.95
C ILE A 33 -6.45 -0.12 -12.80
N ASP A 34 -6.22 -1.38 -13.15
CA ASP A 34 -6.00 -2.43 -12.17
C ASP A 34 -4.62 -2.28 -11.51
N ILE A 35 -4.60 -2.04 -10.21
CA ILE A 35 -3.38 -1.84 -9.43
C ILE A 35 -2.47 -3.06 -9.58
N MET A 36 -3.02 -4.28 -9.52
CA MET A 36 -2.24 -5.53 -9.59
C MET A 36 -1.56 -5.75 -10.94
N SER A 37 -2.05 -5.10 -12.00
CA SER A 37 -1.51 -5.21 -13.36
C SER A 37 -0.41 -4.18 -13.70
N ILE A 38 -0.17 -3.16 -12.86
CA ILE A 38 0.87 -2.14 -13.09
C ILE A 38 2.31 -2.75 -13.12
N PRO A 39 3.10 -2.63 -14.20
CA PRO A 39 4.45 -3.21 -14.24
C PRO A 39 5.37 -2.62 -13.16
N ASN A 40 6.22 -3.45 -12.52
CA ASN A 40 7.17 -2.99 -11.50
C ASN A 40 8.20 -1.96 -12.02
N GLY A 41 8.52 -2.04 -13.31
CA GLY A 41 9.41 -1.11 -14.02
C GLY A 41 8.65 -0.07 -14.84
N ALA A 42 7.40 0.22 -14.49
CA ALA A 42 6.64 1.28 -15.16
C ALA A 42 7.36 2.63 -15.03
N LYS A 43 7.29 3.43 -16.10
CA LYS A 43 7.87 4.78 -16.14
C LYS A 43 7.25 5.70 -15.08
N GLU A 44 5.98 5.47 -14.78
CA GLU A 44 5.21 6.20 -13.77
C GLU A 44 4.81 5.25 -12.64
N GLY A 45 4.86 5.75 -11.41
CA GLY A 45 4.47 5.00 -10.21
C GLY A 45 3.42 5.75 -9.41
N TYR A 46 2.67 5.01 -8.61
CA TYR A 46 1.55 5.52 -7.84
C TYR A 46 1.74 5.28 -6.33
N PHE A 47 1.31 6.27 -5.55
CA PHE A 47 1.10 6.12 -4.12
C PHE A 47 -0.40 6.17 -3.86
N PHE A 48 -0.87 5.29 -2.99
CA PHE A 48 -2.26 5.20 -2.64
C PHE A 48 -2.44 5.46 -1.15
N GLN A 49 -3.46 6.25 -0.82
CA GLN A 49 -4.00 6.34 0.53
C GLN A 49 -5.12 5.31 0.65
N VAL A 50 -4.92 4.28 1.45
CA VAL A 50 -5.83 3.13 1.56
C VAL A 50 -6.18 2.81 3.00
N ASP A 51 -7.34 2.21 3.19
CA ASP A 51 -7.67 1.49 4.42
C ASP A 51 -7.36 0.01 4.20
N LEU A 52 -6.56 -0.58 5.10
CA LEU A 52 -6.14 -1.98 5.02
C LEU A 52 -6.62 -2.72 6.25
N GLU A 53 -7.45 -3.72 6.04
CA GLU A 53 -7.77 -4.68 7.07
C GLU A 53 -6.67 -5.74 7.16
N TYR A 54 -6.30 -6.11 8.38
CA TYR A 54 -5.30 -7.13 8.68
C TYR A 54 -5.99 -8.32 9.36
N PRO A 55 -6.35 -9.36 8.58
CA PRO A 55 -7.06 -10.52 9.11
C PRO A 55 -6.22 -11.26 10.16
N ARG A 56 -6.89 -11.76 11.22
CA ARG A 56 -6.20 -12.44 12.32
C ARG A 56 -5.51 -13.72 11.88
N GLU A 57 -6.00 -14.38 10.84
CA GLU A 57 -5.41 -15.62 10.32
C GLU A 57 -3.97 -15.41 9.83
N LEU A 58 -3.61 -14.17 9.45
CA LEU A 58 -2.27 -13.82 8.98
C LEU A 58 -1.29 -13.50 10.13
N HIS A 59 -1.76 -13.35 11.36
CA HIS A 59 -0.92 -12.89 12.48
C HIS A 59 0.21 -13.88 12.79
N ASP A 60 -0.09 -15.18 12.82
CA ASP A 60 0.91 -16.20 13.12
C ASP A 60 1.94 -16.32 11.98
N LYS A 61 1.50 -16.20 10.73
CA LYS A 61 2.36 -16.23 9.54
C LYS A 61 3.29 -15.02 9.48
N HIS A 62 2.82 -13.85 9.91
CA HIS A 62 3.53 -12.58 9.80
C HIS A 62 4.19 -12.12 11.11
N ARG A 63 4.38 -13.04 12.06
CA ARG A 63 5.04 -12.76 13.33
C ARG A 63 6.44 -12.16 13.17
N ASP A 64 7.19 -12.64 12.18
CA ASP A 64 8.61 -12.31 12.00
C ASP A 64 8.86 -11.29 10.88
N PHE A 65 7.90 -11.06 9.97
CA PHE A 65 8.05 -10.14 8.85
C PHE A 65 6.77 -9.38 8.54
N LEU A 66 6.83 -8.06 8.68
CA LEU A 66 5.68 -7.16 8.60
C LEU A 66 5.82 -6.21 7.41
N PHE A 67 4.82 -6.24 6.53
CA PHE A 67 4.84 -5.52 5.25
C PHE A 67 4.42 -4.04 5.36
N VAL A 68 3.66 -3.69 6.39
CA VAL A 68 2.93 -2.40 6.47
C VAL A 68 3.19 -1.73 7.82
N ALA A 69 4.43 -1.28 8.05
CA ALA A 69 4.81 -0.58 9.28
C ALA A 69 4.28 0.86 9.32
N GLU A 70 3.98 1.37 10.52
CA GLU A 70 3.40 2.70 10.75
C GLU A 70 4.25 3.52 11.70
N HIS A 71 4.20 4.84 11.54
CA HIS A 71 4.89 5.76 12.44
C HIS A 71 3.98 6.12 13.62
N LEU A 72 4.23 5.49 14.77
CA LEU A 72 3.39 5.60 15.97
C LEU A 72 4.25 5.80 17.21
N ILE A 73 3.68 6.39 18.26
CA ILE A 73 4.36 6.53 19.55
C ILE A 73 4.07 5.26 20.37
N PRO A 74 5.07 4.40 20.63
CA PRO A 74 4.84 3.20 21.43
C PRO A 74 4.60 3.55 22.90
N PRO A 75 3.92 2.67 23.66
CA PRO A 75 3.73 2.86 25.10
C PRO A 75 5.09 3.00 25.79
N GLY A 76 5.23 4.04 26.61
CA GLY A 76 6.48 4.34 27.32
C GLY A 76 7.51 5.16 26.52
N SER A 77 7.21 5.58 25.29
CA SER A 77 8.03 6.54 24.55
C SER A 77 7.31 7.88 24.36
N LYS A 78 8.10 8.94 24.16
CA LYS A 78 7.60 10.28 23.79
C LYS A 78 7.84 10.59 22.31
N LEU A 79 8.62 9.75 21.63
CA LEU A 79 9.01 9.94 20.25
C LEU A 79 8.29 8.92 19.37
N PRO A 80 7.82 9.34 18.18
CA PRO A 80 7.26 8.41 17.24
C PRO A 80 8.37 7.50 16.70
N LYS A 81 8.02 6.24 16.49
CA LYS A 81 8.90 5.20 15.95
C LYS A 81 8.18 4.47 14.83
N LEU A 82 8.95 3.87 13.93
CA LEU A 82 8.41 2.95 12.95
C LEU A 82 8.06 1.64 13.66
N LEU A 83 6.77 1.35 13.81
CA LEU A 83 6.25 0.18 14.49
C LEU A 83 5.64 -0.79 13.46
N PRO A 84 6.08 -2.05 13.45
CA PRO A 84 5.50 -3.07 12.58
C PRO A 84 4.27 -3.69 13.28
N THR A 85 3.14 -2.98 13.30
CA THR A 85 1.93 -3.45 13.98
C THR A 85 1.05 -4.28 13.05
N LEU A 86 0.51 -5.40 13.57
CA LEU A 86 -0.47 -6.27 12.88
C LEU A 86 -1.91 -5.71 12.90
N PHE A 87 -2.09 -4.44 13.24
CA PHE A 87 -3.42 -3.83 13.33
C PHE A 87 -3.90 -3.33 11.98
N ASN A 88 -5.23 -3.22 11.83
CA ASN A 88 -5.86 -2.51 10.72
C ASN A 88 -5.25 -1.12 10.56
N LYS A 89 -5.11 -0.71 9.29
CA LYS A 89 -4.55 0.57 8.89
C LYS A 89 -5.65 1.44 8.32
N SER A 90 -5.67 2.71 8.69
CA SER A 90 -6.60 3.69 8.13
C SER A 90 -5.81 4.83 7.49
N LYS A 91 -6.21 5.28 6.31
CA LYS A 91 -5.56 6.38 5.57
C LYS A 91 -4.04 6.15 5.40
N TYR A 92 -3.64 4.89 5.21
CA TYR A 92 -2.25 4.50 5.10
C TYR A 92 -1.71 4.82 3.70
N ILE A 93 -0.57 5.50 3.64
CA ILE A 93 0.07 5.87 2.37
C ILE A 93 1.09 4.79 2.00
N ILE A 94 0.87 4.13 0.86
CA ILE A 94 1.71 3.03 0.40
C ILE A 94 2.01 3.15 -1.09
N HIS A 95 3.23 2.78 -1.48
CA HIS A 95 3.60 2.66 -2.89
C HIS A 95 2.93 1.43 -3.51
N TYR A 96 2.47 1.52 -4.76
CA TYR A 96 1.73 0.44 -5.43
C TYR A 96 2.46 -0.93 -5.38
N ARG A 97 3.79 -0.96 -5.45
CA ARG A 97 4.58 -2.21 -5.36
C ARG A 97 4.49 -2.87 -3.99
N ASN A 98 4.57 -2.06 -2.93
CA ASN A 98 4.46 -2.57 -1.56
C ASN A 98 3.01 -3.02 -1.29
N LEU A 99 2.02 -2.32 -1.86
CA LEU A 99 0.63 -2.72 -1.79
C LEU A 99 0.38 -4.06 -2.49
N LYS A 100 0.94 -4.26 -3.69
CA LYS A 100 0.92 -5.57 -4.38
C LYS A 100 1.51 -6.67 -3.53
N GLN A 101 2.66 -6.40 -2.92
CA GLN A 101 3.34 -7.37 -2.06
C GLN A 101 2.49 -7.71 -0.82
N ALA A 102 1.85 -6.71 -0.21
CA ALA A 102 0.97 -6.92 0.94
C ALA A 102 -0.29 -7.74 0.57
N LEU A 103 -0.83 -7.55 -0.64
CA LEU A 103 -2.03 -8.24 -1.12
C LEU A 103 -1.79 -9.63 -1.71
N SER A 104 -0.54 -9.98 -2.01
CA SER A 104 -0.17 -11.28 -2.62
C SER A 104 0.37 -12.31 -1.62
N ASN A 105 0.32 -12.00 -0.31
CA ASN A 105 0.79 -12.88 0.77
C ASN A 105 -0.30 -13.73 1.41
#